data_AF-A0A8H8MHU3-F1
#
_entry.id   AF-A0A8H8MHU3-F1
#
_cell.length_a   1.000
_cell.length_b   1.000
_cell.length_c   1.000
_cell.angle_alpha   90.00
_cell.angle_beta   90.00
_cell.angle_gamma   90.00
#
_symmetry.space_group_name_H-M   'P 1'
#
loop_
_entity.id
_entity.type
_entity.pdbx_description
1 polymer ?
#
loop_
_entity_poly.entity_id
_entity_poly.type
_entity_poly.pdbx_seq_one_letter_code
_entity_poly.pdbx_strand_id
1 'polypeptide(L)'
;MAPPRISIKLCYDVVSPFSYLAFEILVRYRDIWNIDLELCPFYLGGVMSASGNRPPMSVKRKGDFLVTDVGRLAGESGLTIKINWGGFPPNTIQCARFLRAYKDEASPEELEKVTRHLFVEMFDRETNPASPAFLGSLVPALVPEDKFSAIIARSQSQEIKDCLKTESAALVNEYGAFGFPWIIVRGADGATASFFGSDRFANMAWWLGDEYKWTGPHPNLHKSKL
;
A
#
# COMPACT_ATOMS: atom_id res chain seq x y z
N MET A 1 25.54 -8.29 13.15
CA MET A 1 24.91 -7.13 13.79
C MET A 1 23.65 -6.80 12.99
N ALA A 2 22.58 -6.37 13.64
CA ALA A 2 21.40 -5.88 12.92
C ALA A 2 21.77 -4.62 12.12
N PRO A 3 21.20 -4.41 10.91
CA PRO A 3 21.48 -3.20 10.15
C PRO A 3 21.07 -1.93 10.93
N PRO A 4 21.68 -0.77 10.65
CA PRO A 4 21.23 0.50 11.20
C PRO A 4 19.73 0.73 10.95
N ARG A 5 19.06 1.45 11.86
CA ARG A 5 17.62 1.72 11.69
C ARG A 5 17.40 2.68 10.52
N ILE A 6 16.43 2.35 9.67
CA ILE A 6 15.96 3.19 8.57
C ILE A 6 14.48 3.50 8.73
N SER A 7 14.00 4.55 8.07
CA SER A 7 12.57 4.85 8.01
C SER A 7 12.04 4.63 6.60
N ILE A 8 10.89 3.97 6.48
CA ILE A 8 10.20 3.77 5.21
C ILE A 8 8.76 4.25 5.34
N LYS A 9 8.35 5.14 4.43
CA LYS A 9 6.94 5.48 4.23
C LYS A 9 6.41 4.71 3.03
N LEU A 10 5.40 3.88 3.24
CA LEU A 10 4.65 3.24 2.16
C LEU A 10 3.40 4.08 1.86
N CYS A 11 3.40 4.78 0.73
CA CYS A 11 2.23 5.46 0.20
C CYS A 11 1.45 4.49 -0.69
N TYR A 12 0.19 4.24 -0.34
CA TYR A 12 -0.62 3.20 -0.98
C TYR A 12 -2.09 3.56 -1.10
N ASP A 13 -2.77 2.87 -2.01
CA ASP A 13 -4.24 2.74 -2.05
C ASP A 13 -4.56 1.24 -2.09
N VAL A 14 -5.61 0.83 -1.39
CA VAL A 14 -6.06 -0.57 -1.35
C VAL A 14 -6.48 -1.11 -2.72
N VAL A 15 -6.79 -0.22 -3.68
CA VAL A 15 -7.13 -0.61 -5.05
C VAL A 15 -5.96 -1.23 -5.81
N SER A 16 -4.71 -0.95 -5.42
CA SER A 16 -3.53 -1.35 -6.17
C SER A 16 -3.01 -2.73 -5.73
N PRO A 17 -2.97 -3.74 -6.61
CA PRO A 17 -2.39 -5.05 -6.27
C PRO A 17 -0.89 -4.95 -5.99
N PHE A 18 -0.20 -4.03 -6.67
CA PHE A 18 1.22 -3.75 -6.40
C PHE A 18 1.42 -3.14 -5.01
N SER A 19 0.47 -2.35 -4.52
CA SER A 19 0.52 -1.85 -3.14
C SER A 19 0.39 -2.98 -2.13
N TYR A 20 -0.48 -3.96 -2.40
CA TYR A 20 -0.61 -5.13 -1.52
C TYR A 20 0.69 -5.95 -1.47
N LEU A 21 1.29 -6.20 -2.65
CA LEU A 21 2.60 -6.86 -2.76
C LEU A 21 3.67 -6.13 -1.96
N ALA A 22 3.79 -4.81 -2.15
CA ALA A 22 4.80 -4.02 -1.45
C ALA A 22 4.57 -3.97 0.06
N PHE A 23 3.32 -3.86 0.49
CA PHE A 23 2.93 -3.90 1.89
C PHE A 23 3.40 -5.19 2.57
N GLU A 24 3.07 -6.35 2.00
CA GLU A 24 3.44 -7.64 2.59
C GLU A 24 4.95 -7.86 2.60
N ILE A 25 5.65 -7.46 1.52
CA ILE A 25 7.11 -7.56 1.46
C ILE A 25 7.76 -6.66 2.53
N LEU A 26 7.34 -5.39 2.65
CA LEU A 26 7.90 -4.49 3.66
C LEU A 26 7.65 -4.97 5.08
N VAL A 27 6.49 -5.55 5.38
CA VAL A 27 6.22 -6.14 6.69
C VAL A 27 7.14 -7.33 6.95
N ARG A 28 7.33 -8.24 5.98
CA ARG A 28 8.24 -9.39 6.12
C ARG A 28 9.68 -8.95 6.37
N TYR A 29 10.09 -7.82 5.79
CA TYR A 29 11.44 -7.28 5.93
C TYR A 29 11.62 -6.33 7.12
N ARG A 30 10.55 -6.00 7.87
CA ARG A 30 10.59 -5.01 8.97
C ARG A 30 11.75 -5.23 9.92
N ASP A 31 11.87 -6.42 10.47
CA ASP A 31 12.92 -6.72 11.46
C ASP A 31 14.27 -7.02 10.81
N ILE A 32 14.26 -7.58 9.60
CA ILE A 32 15.47 -7.96 8.86
C ILE A 32 16.27 -6.73 8.44
N TRP A 33 15.58 -5.67 8.02
CA TRP A 33 16.17 -4.39 7.61
C TRP A 33 16.09 -3.32 8.70
N ASN A 34 15.61 -3.65 9.91
CA ASN A 34 15.44 -2.70 11.02
C ASN A 34 14.65 -1.44 10.58
N ILE A 35 13.49 -1.66 9.99
CA ILE A 35 12.64 -0.65 9.36
C ILE A 35 11.70 -0.05 10.41
N ASP A 36 11.69 1.27 10.53
CA ASP A 36 10.57 2.03 11.07
C ASP A 36 9.57 2.30 9.93
N LEU A 37 8.53 1.46 9.85
CA LEU A 37 7.57 1.46 8.74
C LEU A 37 6.36 2.33 9.06
N GLU A 38 6.21 3.43 8.31
CA GLU A 38 5.02 4.28 8.33
C GLU A 38 4.09 3.90 7.16
N LEU A 39 2.83 3.58 7.48
CA LEU A 39 1.78 3.37 6.48
C LEU A 39 1.09 4.70 6.17
N CYS A 40 1.02 5.04 4.88
CA CYS A 40 0.43 6.28 4.39
C CYS A 40 -0.70 5.95 3.40
N PRO A 41 -1.95 5.81 3.87
CA PRO A 41 -3.09 5.58 2.98
C PRO A 41 -3.40 6.83 2.18
N PHE A 42 -3.61 6.65 0.88
CA PHE A 42 -3.95 7.68 -0.10
C PHE A 42 -5.08 7.21 -1.02
N TYR A 43 -5.58 8.13 -1.82
CA TYR A 43 -6.46 7.83 -2.94
C TYR A 43 -5.69 7.94 -4.26
N LEU A 44 -5.53 6.82 -4.98
CA LEU A 44 -4.77 6.71 -6.22
C LEU A 44 -5.31 7.67 -7.29
N GLY A 45 -6.64 7.80 -7.39
CA GLY A 45 -7.25 8.74 -8.34
C GLY A 45 -6.85 10.19 -8.09
N GLY A 46 -6.58 10.57 -6.83
CA GLY A 46 -6.07 11.89 -6.46
C GLY A 46 -4.64 12.14 -6.96
N VAL A 47 -3.75 11.19 -6.74
CA VAL A 47 -2.35 11.25 -7.20
C VAL A 47 -2.25 11.23 -8.73
N MET A 48 -3.06 10.40 -9.39
CA MET A 48 -3.07 10.34 -10.86
C MET A 48 -3.56 11.65 -11.47
N SER A 49 -4.59 12.26 -10.88
CA SER A 49 -5.09 13.57 -11.30
C SER A 49 -4.00 14.65 -11.12
N ALA A 50 -3.37 14.71 -9.95
CA ALA A 50 -2.34 15.69 -9.63
C ALA A 50 -1.07 15.55 -10.50
N SER A 51 -0.68 14.33 -10.87
CA SER A 51 0.49 14.05 -11.72
C SER A 51 0.20 14.06 -13.22
N GLY A 52 -1.06 14.18 -13.63
CA GLY A 52 -1.47 14.03 -15.04
C GLY A 52 -1.35 12.60 -15.58
N ASN A 53 -1.19 11.59 -14.71
CA ASN A 53 -1.06 10.20 -15.10
C ASN A 53 -2.42 9.57 -15.48
N ARG A 54 -2.38 8.50 -16.28
CA ARG A 54 -3.55 7.72 -16.69
C ARG A 54 -3.38 6.24 -16.33
N PRO A 55 -4.46 5.49 -16.08
CA PRO A 55 -4.34 4.09 -15.69
C PRO A 55 -3.65 3.28 -16.79
N PRO A 56 -2.77 2.33 -16.45
CA PRO A 56 -2.08 1.50 -17.44
C PRO A 56 -3.06 0.70 -18.30
N MET A 57 -4.22 0.32 -17.74
CA MET A 57 -5.32 -0.37 -18.44
C MET A 57 -5.93 0.44 -19.59
N SER A 58 -5.69 1.77 -19.64
CA SER A 58 -6.12 2.58 -20.78
C SER A 58 -5.45 2.18 -22.11
N VAL A 59 -4.36 1.42 -22.04
CA VAL A 59 -3.68 0.81 -23.19
C VAL A 59 -3.91 -0.70 -23.14
N LYS A 60 -4.70 -1.25 -24.06
CA LYS A 60 -5.12 -2.67 -24.07
C LYS A 60 -3.95 -3.65 -23.83
N ARG A 61 -2.85 -3.50 -24.56
CA ARG A 61 -1.68 -4.40 -24.41
C ARG A 61 -1.02 -4.34 -23.03
N LYS A 62 -0.99 -3.16 -22.39
CA LYS A 62 -0.51 -3.04 -21.01
C LYS A 62 -1.48 -3.72 -20.06
N GLY A 63 -2.79 -3.58 -20.30
CA GLY A 63 -3.80 -4.25 -19.51
C GLY A 63 -3.75 -5.77 -19.60
N ASP A 64 -3.66 -6.32 -20.82
CA ASP A 64 -3.50 -7.76 -21.04
C ASP A 64 -2.24 -8.31 -20.33
N PHE A 65 -1.13 -7.55 -20.36
CA PHE A 65 0.10 -7.92 -19.66
C PHE A 65 -0.09 -7.96 -18.14
N LEU A 66 -0.75 -6.95 -17.56
CA LEU A 66 -0.98 -6.86 -16.11
C LEU A 66 -1.74 -8.05 -15.54
N VAL A 67 -2.69 -8.62 -16.29
CA VAL A 67 -3.41 -9.85 -15.88
C VAL A 67 -2.42 -10.97 -15.59
N THR A 68 -1.50 -11.22 -16.53
CA THR A 68 -0.49 -12.29 -16.40
C THR A 68 0.59 -11.95 -15.38
N ASP A 69 0.96 -10.67 -15.28
CA ASP A 69 2.06 -10.23 -14.44
C ASP A 69 1.69 -10.28 -12.95
N VAL A 70 0.52 -9.76 -12.60
CA VAL A 70 0.00 -9.81 -11.23
C VAL A 70 -0.13 -11.26 -10.75
N GLY A 71 -0.57 -12.17 -11.60
CA GLY A 71 -0.65 -13.60 -11.26
C GLY A 71 0.71 -14.21 -10.89
N ARG A 72 1.76 -13.90 -11.65
CA ARG A 72 3.13 -14.37 -11.35
C ARG A 72 3.67 -13.77 -10.06
N LEU A 73 3.50 -12.45 -9.86
CA LEU A 73 3.96 -11.75 -8.66
C LEU A 73 3.24 -12.22 -7.40
N ALA A 74 1.93 -12.48 -7.50
CA ALA A 74 1.15 -13.06 -6.41
C ALA A 74 1.67 -14.46 -6.04
N GLY A 75 1.90 -15.32 -7.05
CA GLY A 75 2.49 -16.65 -6.85
C GLY A 75 3.88 -16.58 -6.21
N GLU A 76 4.77 -15.74 -6.73
CA GLU A 76 6.12 -15.51 -6.18
C GLU A 76 6.06 -15.02 -4.72
N SER A 77 5.12 -14.13 -4.42
CA SER A 77 4.96 -13.53 -3.08
C SER A 77 4.08 -14.36 -2.13
N GLY A 78 3.59 -15.53 -2.57
CA GLY A 78 2.72 -16.40 -1.78
C GLY A 78 1.41 -15.73 -1.35
N LEU A 79 0.87 -14.83 -2.18
CA LEU A 79 -0.37 -14.10 -1.93
C LEU A 79 -1.47 -14.58 -2.88
N THR A 80 -2.72 -14.46 -2.44
CA THR A 80 -3.89 -14.60 -3.31
C THR A 80 -4.29 -13.21 -3.82
N ILE A 81 -4.19 -12.99 -5.12
CA ILE A 81 -4.65 -11.75 -5.78
C ILE A 81 -5.60 -12.08 -6.93
N LYS A 82 -6.89 -11.99 -6.67
CA LYS A 82 -7.99 -12.12 -7.62
C LYS A 82 -8.46 -10.72 -7.98
N ILE A 83 -8.59 -10.47 -9.29
CA ILE A 83 -9.02 -9.17 -9.82
C ILE A 83 -10.09 -9.42 -10.86
N ASN A 84 -11.27 -8.82 -10.64
CA ASN A 84 -12.27 -8.69 -11.68
C ASN A 84 -11.90 -7.56 -12.66
N TRP A 85 -11.13 -7.89 -13.68
CA TRP A 85 -10.59 -6.95 -14.65
C TRP A 85 -11.65 -6.18 -15.46
N GLY A 86 -12.88 -6.70 -15.56
CA GLY A 86 -13.96 -6.04 -16.31
C GLY A 86 -14.47 -4.74 -15.68
N GLY A 87 -14.25 -4.55 -14.36
CA GLY A 87 -14.67 -3.36 -13.61
C GLY A 87 -13.53 -2.66 -12.87
N PHE A 88 -12.28 -2.99 -13.20
CA PHE A 88 -11.11 -2.51 -12.47
C PHE A 88 -10.52 -1.23 -13.10
N PRO A 89 -10.09 -0.23 -12.29
CA PRO A 89 -10.14 -0.19 -10.83
C PRO A 89 -11.49 0.27 -10.29
N PRO A 90 -12.06 -0.37 -9.23
CA PRO A 90 -13.24 0.14 -8.55
C PRO A 90 -12.92 1.42 -7.77
N ASN A 91 -13.96 2.15 -7.36
CA ASN A 91 -13.81 3.35 -6.56
C ASN A 91 -13.50 3.00 -5.09
N THR A 92 -12.39 3.52 -4.56
CA THR A 92 -11.93 3.32 -3.18
C THR A 92 -11.93 4.60 -2.34
N ILE A 93 -12.55 5.69 -2.79
CA ILE A 93 -12.47 7.00 -2.12
C ILE A 93 -12.97 6.95 -0.67
N GLN A 94 -14.02 6.17 -0.39
CA GLN A 94 -14.56 6.05 0.96
C GLN A 94 -13.60 5.27 1.87
N CYS A 95 -12.96 4.22 1.35
CA CYS A 95 -11.92 3.50 2.06
C CYS A 95 -10.69 4.39 2.32
N ALA A 96 -10.22 5.14 1.32
CA ALA A 96 -9.08 6.05 1.48
C ALA A 96 -9.35 7.12 2.56
N ARG A 97 -10.56 7.70 2.58
CA ARG A 97 -10.98 8.65 3.62
C ARG A 97 -11.05 8.00 5.00
N PHE A 98 -11.64 6.82 5.10
CA PHE A 98 -11.71 6.07 6.35
C PHE A 98 -10.30 5.78 6.89
N LEU A 99 -9.42 5.19 6.09
CA LEU A 99 -8.04 4.87 6.48
C LEU A 99 -7.24 6.12 6.86
N ARG A 100 -7.43 7.24 6.15
CA ARG A 100 -6.78 8.50 6.48
C ARG A 100 -7.25 9.04 7.84
N ALA A 101 -8.55 9.02 8.11
CA ALA A 101 -9.08 9.43 9.41
C ALA A 101 -8.65 8.47 10.54
N TYR A 102 -8.73 7.16 10.28
CA TYR A 102 -8.32 6.11 11.22
C TYR A 102 -6.85 6.22 11.62
N LYS A 103 -5.97 6.60 10.69
CA LYS A 103 -4.53 6.79 10.94
C LYS A 103 -4.24 7.78 12.08
N ASP A 104 -5.07 8.80 12.28
CA ASP A 104 -4.85 9.79 13.36
C ASP A 104 -5.12 9.21 14.77
N GLU A 105 -5.92 8.15 14.85
CA GLU A 105 -6.46 7.59 16.10
C GLU A 105 -6.03 6.13 16.34
N ALA A 106 -5.30 5.55 15.40
CA ALA A 106 -4.81 4.17 15.45
C ALA A 106 -3.31 4.13 15.77
N SER A 107 -2.93 3.14 16.57
CA SER A 107 -1.53 2.72 16.64
C SER A 107 -1.06 2.19 15.28
N PRO A 108 0.25 2.20 14.99
CA PRO A 108 0.79 1.61 13.76
C PRO A 108 0.38 0.14 13.56
N GLU A 109 0.27 -0.64 14.64
CA GLU A 109 -0.14 -2.05 14.61
C GLU A 109 -1.62 -2.21 14.25
N GLU A 110 -2.51 -1.37 14.81
CA GLU A 110 -3.93 -1.36 14.44
C GLU A 110 -4.12 -1.01 12.95
N LEU A 111 -3.45 0.04 12.48
CA LEU A 111 -3.52 0.44 11.07
C LEU A 111 -3.02 -0.68 10.15
N GLU A 112 -1.91 -1.34 10.49
CA GLU A 112 -1.41 -2.47 9.71
C GLU A 112 -2.42 -3.62 9.62
N LYS A 113 -3.05 -4.00 10.74
CA LYS A 113 -4.05 -5.08 10.76
C LYS A 113 -5.26 -4.73 9.91
N VAL A 114 -5.78 -3.51 10.04
CA VAL A 114 -6.91 -3.01 9.24
C VAL A 114 -6.54 -2.98 7.75
N THR A 115 -5.39 -2.41 7.40
CA THR A 115 -4.91 -2.34 6.02
C THR A 115 -4.76 -3.72 5.39
N ARG A 116 -4.13 -4.68 6.10
CA ARG A 116 -4.00 -6.07 5.63
C ARG A 116 -5.36 -6.70 5.40
N HIS A 117 -6.30 -6.52 6.33
CA HIS A 117 -7.65 -7.06 6.20
C HIS A 117 -8.37 -6.53 4.97
N LEU A 118 -8.29 -5.21 4.71
CA LEU A 118 -8.93 -4.61 3.53
C LEU A 118 -8.28 -5.06 2.21
N PHE A 119 -6.97 -5.33 2.21
CA PHE A 119 -6.34 -5.96 1.04
C PHE A 119 -6.88 -7.39 0.80
N VAL A 120 -7.06 -8.18 1.85
CA VAL A 120 -7.66 -9.53 1.75
C VAL A 120 -9.11 -9.47 1.28
N GLU A 121 -9.90 -8.53 1.81
CA GLU A 121 -11.28 -8.29 1.35
C GLU A 121 -11.31 -7.91 -0.14
N MET A 122 -10.40 -7.04 -0.59
CA MET A 122 -10.32 -6.58 -1.98
C MET A 122 -9.89 -7.70 -2.94
N PHE A 123 -8.86 -8.45 -2.57
CA PHE A 123 -8.12 -9.30 -3.52
C PHE A 123 -8.32 -10.80 -3.32
N ASP A 124 -8.71 -11.28 -2.14
CA ASP A 124 -9.03 -12.70 -1.96
C ASP A 124 -10.54 -12.95 -1.96
N ARG A 125 -11.28 -12.09 -1.26
CA ARG A 125 -12.73 -12.21 -1.11
C ARG A 125 -13.51 -11.47 -2.21
N GLU A 126 -12.82 -10.62 -2.95
CA GLU A 126 -13.39 -9.80 -4.04
C GLU A 126 -14.58 -8.93 -3.57
N THR A 127 -14.56 -8.52 -2.31
CA THR A 127 -15.58 -7.65 -1.71
C THR A 127 -15.47 -6.27 -2.34
N ASN A 128 -16.57 -5.76 -2.91
CA ASN A 128 -16.60 -4.48 -3.60
C ASN A 128 -16.27 -3.32 -2.63
N PRO A 129 -15.19 -2.55 -2.84
CA PRO A 129 -14.76 -1.50 -1.92
C PRO A 129 -15.68 -0.26 -1.89
N ALA A 130 -16.61 -0.14 -2.84
CA ALA A 130 -17.64 0.88 -2.83
C ALA A 130 -18.87 0.49 -1.98
N SER A 131 -18.96 -0.77 -1.52
CA SER A 131 -20.08 -1.26 -0.73
C SER A 131 -19.86 -1.05 0.78
N PRO A 132 -20.92 -0.85 1.57
CA PRO A 132 -20.81 -0.78 3.04
C PRO A 132 -20.20 -2.05 3.66
N ALA A 133 -20.38 -3.21 3.03
CA ALA A 133 -19.83 -4.48 3.50
C ALA A 133 -18.30 -4.48 3.58
N PHE A 134 -17.62 -3.73 2.70
CA PHE A 134 -16.16 -3.69 2.66
C PHE A 134 -15.56 -3.08 3.94
N LEU A 135 -16.00 -1.89 4.34
CA LEU A 135 -15.56 -1.30 5.61
C LEU A 135 -16.24 -1.97 6.82
N GLY A 136 -17.48 -2.44 6.65
CA GLY A 136 -18.20 -3.19 7.69
C GLY A 136 -17.53 -4.51 8.08
N SER A 137 -16.67 -5.08 7.24
CA SER A 137 -15.87 -6.28 7.56
C SER A 137 -14.91 -6.08 8.76
N LEU A 138 -14.59 -4.82 9.09
CA LEU A 138 -13.66 -4.47 10.17
C LEU A 138 -14.28 -4.64 11.56
N VAL A 139 -15.60 -4.59 11.68
CA VAL A 139 -16.30 -4.61 12.97
C VAL A 139 -16.85 -6.00 13.32
N PRO A 140 -16.93 -6.33 14.62
CA PRO A 140 -16.24 -5.67 15.74
C PRO A 140 -14.78 -6.17 15.91
N ALA A 141 -14.34 -7.12 15.07
CA ALA A 141 -13.15 -7.92 15.31
C ALA A 141 -11.82 -7.13 15.27
N LEU A 142 -11.72 -6.12 14.41
CA LEU A 142 -10.50 -5.30 14.26
C LEU A 142 -10.70 -3.87 14.77
N VAL A 143 -11.92 -3.35 14.65
CA VAL A 143 -12.28 -2.01 15.12
C VAL A 143 -13.55 -2.13 15.97
N PRO A 144 -13.56 -1.63 17.22
CA PRO A 144 -14.77 -1.52 18.02
C PRO A 144 -15.86 -0.70 17.30
N GLU A 145 -17.13 -1.07 17.46
CA GLU A 145 -18.25 -0.47 16.73
C GLU A 145 -18.40 1.05 16.95
N ASP A 146 -18.14 1.51 18.18
CA ASP A 146 -18.16 2.92 18.56
C ASP A 146 -17.04 3.71 17.87
N LYS A 147 -15.80 3.20 17.92
CA LYS A 147 -14.64 3.77 17.21
C LYS A 147 -14.90 3.78 15.70
N PHE A 148 -15.40 2.68 15.14
CA PHE A 148 -15.71 2.58 13.71
C PHE A 148 -16.74 3.63 13.27
N SER A 149 -17.83 3.76 14.02
CA SER A 149 -18.90 4.73 13.72
C SER A 149 -18.40 6.18 13.76
N ALA A 150 -17.57 6.51 14.76
CA ALA A 150 -16.96 7.84 14.87
C ALA A 150 -16.03 8.14 13.68
N ILE A 151 -15.20 7.18 13.27
CA ILE A 151 -14.28 7.34 12.14
C ILE A 151 -15.04 7.43 10.81
N ILE A 152 -16.10 6.63 10.61
CA ILE A 152 -16.95 6.73 9.42
C ILE A 152 -17.56 8.13 9.32
N ALA A 153 -18.10 8.68 10.41
CA ALA A 153 -18.63 10.04 10.42
C ALA A 153 -17.54 11.08 10.10
N ARG A 154 -16.37 11.00 10.76
CA ARG A 154 -15.23 11.91 10.52
C ARG A 154 -14.70 11.81 9.09
N SER A 155 -14.67 10.61 8.49
CA SER A 155 -14.21 10.39 7.11
C SER A 155 -14.98 11.19 6.05
N GLN A 156 -16.22 11.61 6.36
CA GLN A 156 -17.05 12.41 5.47
C GLN A 156 -16.87 13.92 5.66
N SER A 157 -16.10 14.35 6.68
CA SER A 157 -15.87 15.76 6.97
C SER A 157 -15.10 16.46 5.84
N GLN A 158 -15.25 17.78 5.76
CA GLN A 158 -14.49 18.59 4.80
C GLN A 158 -12.99 18.55 5.11
N GLU A 159 -12.62 18.52 6.40
CA GLU A 159 -11.25 18.34 6.88
C GLU A 159 -10.57 17.12 6.22
N ILE A 160 -11.16 15.91 6.32
CA ILE A 160 -10.53 14.70 5.77
C ILE A 160 -10.46 14.74 4.23
N LYS A 161 -11.46 15.32 3.58
CA LYS A 161 -11.46 15.52 2.12
C LYS A 161 -10.31 16.42 1.68
N ASP A 162 -10.10 17.51 2.41
CA ASP A 162 -9.04 18.48 2.12
C ASP A 162 -7.66 17.94 2.47
N CYS A 163 -7.52 17.17 3.55
CA CYS A 163 -6.29 16.45 3.90
C CYS A 163 -5.87 15.52 2.76
N LEU A 164 -6.74 14.62 2.30
CA LEU A 164 -6.40 13.71 1.20
C LEU A 164 -5.98 14.45 -0.07
N LYS A 165 -6.66 15.54 -0.42
CA LYS A 165 -6.32 16.34 -1.61
C LYS A 165 -4.97 17.01 -1.46
N THR A 166 -4.75 17.68 -0.33
CA THR A 166 -3.53 18.45 -0.05
C THR A 166 -2.32 17.54 0.08
N GLU A 167 -2.44 16.44 0.82
CA GLU A 167 -1.37 15.46 0.98
C GLU A 167 -1.05 14.76 -0.35
N SER A 168 -2.06 14.46 -1.18
CA SER A 168 -1.80 13.89 -2.52
C SER A 168 -1.00 14.88 -3.39
N ALA A 169 -1.36 16.17 -3.38
CA ALA A 169 -0.64 17.18 -4.12
C ALA A 169 0.80 17.37 -3.61
N ALA A 170 0.99 17.38 -2.28
CA ALA A 170 2.32 17.42 -1.67
C ALA A 170 3.16 16.20 -2.07
N LEU A 171 2.58 15.00 -2.06
CA LEU A 171 3.28 13.78 -2.47
C LEU A 171 3.77 13.85 -3.93
N VAL A 172 2.95 14.42 -4.84
CA VAL A 172 3.38 14.65 -6.23
C VAL A 172 4.45 15.72 -6.32
N ASN A 173 4.26 16.86 -5.66
CA ASN A 173 5.15 18.02 -5.80
C ASN A 173 6.52 17.81 -5.15
N GLU A 174 6.56 17.15 -3.99
CA GLU A 174 7.77 16.98 -3.19
C GLU A 174 8.55 15.72 -3.55
N TYR A 175 7.83 14.63 -3.87
CA TYR A 175 8.46 13.32 -4.12
C TYR A 175 8.32 12.85 -5.57
N GLY A 176 7.55 13.55 -6.41
CA GLY A 176 7.36 13.16 -7.81
C GLY A 176 6.45 11.95 -8.01
N ALA A 177 5.62 11.61 -7.01
CA ALA A 177 4.76 10.44 -7.12
C ALA A 177 3.75 10.56 -8.26
N PHE A 178 3.59 9.48 -9.03
CA PHE A 178 2.63 9.42 -10.14
C PHE A 178 1.72 8.19 -10.09
N GLY A 179 1.88 7.35 -9.08
CA GLY A 179 1.09 6.13 -8.88
C GLY A 179 1.51 5.39 -7.62
N PHE A 180 0.87 4.25 -7.36
CA PHE A 180 1.12 3.45 -6.16
C PHE A 180 1.48 1.99 -6.46
N PRO A 181 2.33 1.38 -5.62
CA PRO A 181 2.91 1.93 -4.40
C PRO A 181 4.03 2.93 -4.68
N TRP A 182 4.14 3.92 -3.79
CA TRP A 182 5.27 4.85 -3.75
C TRP A 182 5.96 4.71 -2.40
N ILE A 183 7.25 4.41 -2.42
CA ILE A 183 8.03 4.06 -1.23
C ILE A 183 9.08 5.14 -1.03
N ILE A 184 8.99 5.87 0.08
CA ILE A 184 9.98 6.88 0.46
C ILE A 184 10.87 6.27 1.54
N VAL A 185 12.16 6.18 1.26
CA VAL A 185 13.15 5.57 2.15
C VAL A 185 14.09 6.65 2.65
N ARG A 186 14.28 6.70 3.97
CA ARG A 186 15.33 7.49 4.61
C ARG A 186 16.38 6.56 5.20
N GLY A 187 17.60 6.62 4.63
CA GLY A 187 18.76 5.87 5.09
C GLY A 187 19.28 6.35 6.45
N ALA A 188 20.11 5.53 7.09
CA ALA A 188 20.69 5.85 8.39
C ALA A 188 21.69 7.03 8.34
N ASP A 189 22.24 7.31 7.16
CA ASP A 189 23.06 8.49 6.85
C ASP A 189 22.24 9.77 6.66
N GLY A 190 20.90 9.66 6.70
CA GLY A 190 19.97 10.77 6.48
C GLY A 190 19.59 11.01 5.02
N ALA A 191 20.20 10.30 4.06
CA ALA A 191 19.83 10.39 2.65
C ALA A 191 18.39 9.90 2.45
N THR A 192 17.68 10.52 1.50
CA THR A 192 16.28 10.16 1.19
C THR A 192 16.15 9.84 -0.29
N ALA A 193 15.49 8.74 -0.61
CA ALA A 193 15.19 8.33 -1.97
C ALA A 193 13.75 7.81 -2.09
N SER A 194 13.18 7.92 -3.28
CA SER A 194 11.86 7.38 -3.60
C SER A 194 11.94 6.25 -4.61
N PHE A 195 11.10 5.23 -4.43
CA PHE A 195 11.01 4.06 -5.28
C PHE A 195 9.54 3.80 -5.65
N PHE A 196 9.27 3.59 -6.94
CA PHE A 196 7.93 3.29 -7.45
C PHE A 196 7.79 1.80 -7.78
N GLY A 197 6.68 1.21 -7.34
CA GLY A 197 6.33 -0.18 -7.64
C GLY A 197 6.77 -1.17 -6.55
N SER A 198 6.30 -2.41 -6.69
CA SER A 198 6.65 -3.53 -5.80
C SER A 198 7.86 -4.34 -6.29
N ASP A 199 8.58 -3.85 -7.28
CA ASP A 199 9.70 -4.53 -7.96
C ASP A 199 11.06 -3.88 -7.67
N ARG A 200 11.11 -2.92 -6.73
CA ARG A 200 12.33 -2.14 -6.42
C ARG A 200 13.09 -2.59 -5.19
N PHE A 201 12.67 -3.65 -4.51
CA PHE A 201 13.31 -4.07 -3.25
C PHE A 201 14.79 -4.44 -3.40
N ALA A 202 15.17 -5.12 -4.49
CA ALA A 202 16.58 -5.39 -4.78
C ALA A 202 17.39 -4.10 -5.01
N ASN A 203 16.78 -3.10 -5.64
CA ASN A 203 17.40 -1.80 -5.89
C ASN A 203 17.47 -0.95 -4.62
N MET A 204 16.45 -1.01 -3.76
CA MET A 204 16.45 -0.39 -2.43
C MET A 204 17.56 -0.98 -1.55
N ALA A 205 17.68 -2.31 -1.52
CA ALA A 205 18.76 -3.02 -0.83
C ALA A 205 20.14 -2.53 -1.28
N TRP A 206 20.38 -2.49 -2.60
CA TRP A 206 21.63 -1.96 -3.16
C TRP A 206 21.89 -0.50 -2.76
N TRP A 207 20.85 0.35 -2.77
CA TRP A 207 20.97 1.76 -2.42
C TRP A 207 21.25 1.98 -0.92
N LEU A 208 20.67 1.14 -0.06
CA LEU A 208 20.83 1.19 1.39
C LEU A 208 22.18 0.67 1.89
N GLY A 209 22.83 -0.24 1.13
CA GLY A 209 24.15 -0.78 1.45
C GLY A 209 24.16 -2.27 1.79
N ASP A 210 25.37 -2.82 1.99
CA ASP A 210 25.64 -4.26 2.12
C ASP A 210 24.94 -4.93 3.32
N GLU A 211 24.56 -4.15 4.33
CA GLU A 211 23.83 -4.59 5.51
C GLU A 211 22.35 -4.92 5.21
N TYR A 212 21.79 -4.37 4.13
CA TYR A 212 20.37 -4.51 3.76
C TYR A 212 20.20 -5.51 2.63
N LYS A 213 20.29 -6.80 2.95
CA LYS A 213 20.26 -7.86 1.92
C LYS A 213 18.85 -8.14 1.42
N TRP A 214 18.67 -8.16 0.10
CA TRP A 214 17.48 -8.69 -0.54
C TRP A 214 17.63 -10.18 -0.82
N THR A 215 16.67 -10.97 -0.35
CA THR A 215 16.65 -12.44 -0.49
C THR A 215 15.40 -12.97 -1.20
N GLY A 216 14.68 -12.07 -1.90
CA GLY A 216 13.38 -12.36 -2.52
C GLY A 216 12.20 -11.95 -1.62
N PRO A 217 10.96 -12.07 -2.11
CA PRO A 217 9.76 -11.62 -1.39
C PRO A 217 9.42 -12.44 -0.14
N HIS A 218 10.13 -13.56 0.09
CA HIS A 218 10.01 -14.42 1.26
C HIS A 218 11.36 -14.61 1.95
N PRO A 219 11.81 -13.64 2.76
CA PRO A 219 13.13 -13.73 3.37
C PRO A 219 13.27 -14.84 4.42
N ASN A 220 12.14 -15.32 4.96
CA ASN A 220 12.09 -16.37 5.98
C ASN A 220 11.95 -17.78 5.39
N LEU A 221 11.69 -17.92 4.09
CA LEU A 221 11.69 -19.24 3.45
C LEU A 221 13.13 -19.61 3.11
N HIS A 222 13.65 -20.64 3.78
CA HIS A 222 14.87 -21.29 3.34
C HIS A 222 14.71 -21.74 1.89
N LYS A 223 15.76 -21.57 1.08
CA LYS A 223 15.86 -21.94 -0.35
C LYS A 223 15.55 -23.43 -0.59
N SER A 224 14.29 -23.80 -0.46
CA SER A 224 13.74 -25.09 -0.83
C SER A 224 12.85 -24.79 -2.02
N LYS A 225 13.42 -24.97 -3.21
CA LYS A 225 12.82 -24.78 -4.55
C LYS A 225 12.98 -23.36 -5.12
N LEU A 226 14.20 -23.07 -5.54
CA LEU A 226 14.43 -22.53 -6.88
C LEU A 226 14.88 -23.69 -7.77
#